data_AF-A0A2W2DV09-F1
#
_entry.id   AF-A0A2W2DV09-F1
#
_cell.length_a   1.000
_cell.length_b   1.000
_cell.length_c   1.000
_cell.angle_alpha   90.00
_cell.angle_beta   90.00
_cell.angle_gamma   90.00
#
_symmetry.space_group_name_H-M   'P 1'
#
loop_
_entity.id
_entity.type
_entity.pdbx_description
1 polymer ?
#
loop_
_entity_poly.entity_id
_entity_poly.type
_entity_poly.pdbx_seq_one_letter_code
_entity_poly.pdbx_strand_id
1 'polypeptide(L)'
;MDVKRWLDGVKPRPATARFIAEALSRKAGTTFTLDDIGLASVVTPETLERSLAHGGGISDVGSRLLGLTRRDLADDPVALQSVVVPDAWGESLIAWLLSRPEPLHARESAKPFIGKWDVEAIRATTQLFANMGFQFGGGRVPDAV
;
A
#
# COMPACT_ATOMS: atom_id res chain seq x y z
N MET A 1 -10.77 23.38 -9.34
CA MET A 1 -10.96 22.29 -8.35
C MET A 1 -9.61 21.60 -8.24
N ASP A 2 -8.87 21.85 -7.16
CA ASP A 2 -7.42 21.65 -7.13
C ASP A 2 -6.97 20.24 -6.75
N VAL A 3 -6.01 19.72 -7.53
CA VAL A 3 -5.23 18.51 -7.25
C VAL A 3 -4.53 18.60 -5.89
N LYS A 4 -4.17 19.82 -5.46
CA LYS A 4 -3.54 20.09 -4.17
C LYS A 4 -4.39 19.56 -3.00
N ARG A 5 -5.71 19.77 -3.05
CA ARG A 5 -6.63 19.26 -2.01
C ARG A 5 -6.71 17.74 -1.98
N TRP A 6 -6.53 17.07 -3.11
CA TRP A 6 -6.50 15.60 -3.17
C TRP A 6 -5.22 15.04 -2.57
N LEU A 7 -4.09 15.73 -2.75
CA LEU A 7 -2.83 15.42 -2.08
C LEU A 7 -2.93 15.68 -0.56
N ASP A 8 -3.71 16.69 -0.15
CA ASP A 8 -4.01 16.98 1.25
C ASP A 8 -5.06 16.01 1.88
N GLY A 9 -5.37 14.88 1.21
CA GLY A 9 -6.21 13.81 1.74
C GLY A 9 -7.71 13.92 1.41
N VAL A 10 -8.15 14.94 0.67
CA VAL A 10 -9.56 15.04 0.25
C VAL A 10 -9.83 14.08 -0.91
N LYS A 11 -10.71 13.08 -0.72
CA LYS A 11 -11.02 12.13 -1.80
C LYS A 11 -11.78 12.81 -2.96
N PRO A 12 -11.32 12.68 -4.22
CA PRO A 12 -12.07 13.10 -5.40
C PRO A 12 -13.39 12.35 -5.52
N ARG A 13 -14.36 12.95 -6.24
CA ARG A 13 -15.62 12.27 -6.58
C ARG A 13 -15.32 10.96 -7.34
N PRO A 14 -16.15 9.91 -7.21
CA PRO A 14 -15.89 8.61 -7.83
C PRO A 14 -15.66 8.66 -9.35
N ALA A 15 -16.39 9.52 -10.06
CA ALA A 15 -16.20 9.74 -11.49
C ALA A 15 -14.82 10.35 -11.80
N THR A 16 -14.39 11.35 -11.02
CA THR A 16 -13.09 11.99 -11.15
C THR A 16 -11.94 11.02 -10.84
N ALA A 17 -12.10 10.17 -9.83
CA ALA A 17 -11.12 9.13 -9.49
C ALA A 17 -10.90 8.14 -10.65
N ARG A 18 -11.96 7.75 -11.36
CA ARG A 18 -11.86 6.88 -12.55
C ARG A 18 -11.09 7.56 -13.69
N PHE A 19 -11.35 8.84 -13.95
CA PHE A 19 -10.60 9.57 -14.96
C PHE A 19 -9.12 9.73 -14.61
N ILE A 20 -8.78 9.87 -13.32
CA ILE A 20 -7.39 9.90 -12.86
C ILE A 20 -6.71 8.54 -13.13
N ALA A 21 -7.37 7.43 -12.79
CA ALA A 21 -6.85 6.08 -13.06
C ALA A 21 -6.62 5.83 -14.56
N GLU A 22 -7.56 6.24 -15.40
CA GLU A 22 -7.47 6.10 -16.85
C GLU A 22 -6.34 6.95 -17.45
N ALA A 23 -6.22 8.21 -17.00
CA ALA A 23 -5.16 9.11 -17.45
C ALA A 23 -3.77 8.59 -17.05
N LEU A 24 -3.61 8.09 -15.81
CA LEU A 24 -2.37 7.48 -15.34
C LEU A 24 -2.04 6.20 -16.12
N SER A 25 -3.05 5.38 -16.39
CA SER A 25 -2.87 4.15 -17.16
C SER A 25 -2.36 4.43 -18.57
N ARG A 26 -2.97 5.42 -19.22
CA ARG A 26 -2.59 5.85 -20.58
C ARG A 26 -1.20 6.46 -20.62
N LYS A 27 -0.80 7.18 -19.57
CA LYS A 27 0.52 7.82 -19.48
C LYS A 27 1.62 6.82 -19.16
N ALA A 28 1.35 5.81 -18.33
CA ALA A 28 2.34 4.82 -17.90
C ALA A 28 2.43 3.60 -18.83
N GLY A 29 1.45 3.40 -19.72
CA GLY A 29 1.37 2.22 -20.59
C GLY A 29 0.98 0.93 -19.88
N THR A 30 0.51 1.03 -18.63
CA THR A 30 0.10 -0.09 -17.77
C THR A 30 -1.22 0.27 -17.10
N THR A 31 -2.13 -0.70 -16.94
CA THR A 31 -3.43 -0.48 -16.30
C THR A 31 -3.29 -0.25 -14.79
N PHE A 32 -3.76 0.89 -14.32
CA PHE A 32 -3.92 1.22 -12.90
C PHE A 32 -5.39 1.13 -12.50
N THR A 33 -5.67 0.37 -11.45
CA THR A 33 -7.00 0.34 -10.83
C THR A 33 -7.15 1.48 -9.82
N LEU A 34 -8.39 1.76 -9.38
CA LEU A 34 -8.63 2.73 -8.31
C LEU A 34 -7.90 2.37 -7.01
N ASP A 35 -7.70 1.08 -6.75
CA ASP A 35 -6.97 0.59 -5.58
C ASP A 35 -5.47 0.88 -5.70
N ASP A 36 -4.90 0.72 -6.90
CA ASP A 36 -3.47 0.96 -7.15
C ASP A 36 -3.04 2.41 -6.95
N ILE A 37 -3.99 3.35 -7.02
CA ILE A 37 -3.76 4.78 -6.84
C ILE A 37 -4.35 5.32 -5.53
N GLY A 38 -4.78 4.44 -4.62
CA GLY A 38 -5.32 4.82 -3.31
C GLY A 38 -6.68 5.54 -3.35
N LEU A 39 -7.42 5.45 -4.46
CA LEU A 39 -8.71 6.10 -4.68
C LEU A 39 -9.91 5.16 -4.58
N ALA A 40 -9.71 3.92 -4.12
CA ALA A 40 -10.81 3.01 -3.83
C ALA A 40 -11.73 3.54 -2.71
N SER A 41 -13.01 3.16 -2.78
CA SER A 41 -14.05 3.58 -1.83
C SER A 41 -13.71 3.20 -0.40
N VAL A 42 -14.32 3.93 0.56
CA VAL A 42 -14.12 3.75 2.01
C VAL A 42 -14.33 2.30 2.41
N VAL A 43 -13.33 1.78 3.14
CA VAL A 43 -13.31 0.46 3.74
C VAL A 43 -14.38 0.41 4.82
N THR A 44 -15.31 -0.54 4.70
CA THR A 44 -16.29 -0.86 5.75
C THR A 44 -15.71 -1.91 6.70
N PRO A 45 -16.20 -2.01 7.95
CA PRO A 45 -15.83 -3.08 8.88
C PRO A 45 -15.95 -4.48 8.25
N GLU A 46 -16.96 -4.68 7.40
CA GLU A 46 -17.19 -5.92 6.64
C GLU A 46 -16.04 -6.26 5.67
N THR A 47 -15.41 -5.26 5.02
CA THR A 47 -14.22 -5.48 4.20
C THR A 47 -12.96 -5.77 5.03
N LEU A 48 -12.90 -5.34 6.28
CA LEU A 48 -11.83 -5.69 7.21
C LEU A 48 -11.99 -7.13 7.71
N GLU A 49 -13.20 -7.52 8.13
CA GLU A 49 -13.50 -8.89 8.56
C GLU A 49 -13.23 -9.92 7.46
N ARG A 50 -13.55 -9.61 6.20
CA ARG A 50 -13.22 -10.47 5.05
C ARG A 50 -11.72 -10.60 4.78
N SER A 51 -10.92 -9.64 5.22
CA SER A 51 -9.45 -9.73 5.18
C SER A 51 -8.85 -10.54 6.32
N LEU A 52 -9.63 -10.78 7.40
CA LEU A 52 -9.24 -11.58 8.56
C LEU A 52 -9.67 -13.05 8.48
N ALA A 53 -10.56 -13.40 7.54
CA ALA A 53 -10.92 -14.79 7.28
C ALA A 53 -9.71 -15.58 6.75
N HIS A 54 -9.12 -16.45 7.58
CA HIS A 54 -8.05 -17.35 7.16
C HIS A 54 -8.63 -18.50 6.31
N GLY A 55 -8.76 -18.24 5.01
CA GLY A 55 -9.14 -19.23 3.99
C GLY A 55 -8.96 -18.66 2.58
N GLY A 56 -8.37 -19.44 1.68
CA GLY A 56 -8.05 -19.02 0.32
C GLY A 56 -6.67 -19.52 -0.15
N GLY A 57 -6.42 -19.48 -1.46
CA GLY A 57 -5.12 -19.84 -2.02
C GLY A 57 -4.05 -18.79 -1.71
N ILE A 58 -2.79 -19.07 -2.02
CA ILE A 58 -1.64 -18.15 -1.81
C ILE A 58 -1.90 -16.74 -2.39
N SER A 59 -2.61 -16.64 -3.53
CA SER A 59 -2.94 -15.35 -4.16
C SER A 59 -3.92 -14.52 -3.33
N ASP A 60 -4.86 -15.17 -2.64
CA ASP A 60 -5.85 -14.47 -1.81
C ASP A 60 -5.18 -13.91 -0.55
N VAL A 61 -4.26 -14.70 0.02
CA VAL A 61 -3.44 -14.30 1.17
C VAL A 61 -2.55 -13.10 0.79
N GLY A 62 -1.89 -13.16 -0.36
CA GLY A 62 -1.06 -12.05 -0.85
C GLY A 62 -1.85 -10.75 -1.04
N SER A 63 -3.05 -10.84 -1.62
CA SER A 63 -3.93 -9.68 -1.81
C SER A 63 -4.39 -9.08 -0.48
N ARG A 64 -4.70 -9.92 0.52
CA ARG A 64 -5.06 -9.46 1.88
C ARG A 64 -3.89 -8.78 2.59
N LEU A 65 -2.69 -9.36 2.54
CA LEU A 65 -1.48 -8.76 3.13
C LEU A 65 -1.14 -7.41 2.49
N LEU A 66 -1.25 -7.30 1.17
CA LEU A 66 -1.05 -6.04 0.45
C LEU A 66 -2.07 -4.97 0.87
N GLY A 67 -3.35 -5.37 1.01
CA GLY A 67 -4.40 -4.47 1.49
C GLY A 67 -4.14 -3.96 2.92
N LEU A 68 -3.67 -4.83 3.82
CA LEU A 68 -3.31 -4.44 5.19
C LEU A 68 -2.09 -3.51 5.23
N THR A 69 -1.03 -3.80 4.46
CA THR A 69 0.16 -2.93 4.38
C THR A 69 -0.14 -1.57 3.75
N ARG A 70 -1.02 -1.51 2.74
CA ARG A 70 -1.49 -0.22 2.19
C ARG A 70 -2.22 0.62 3.24
N ARG A 71 -3.02 0.00 4.10
CA ARG A 71 -3.76 0.69 5.19
C ARG A 71 -2.84 1.19 6.29
N ASP A 72 -1.85 0.38 6.67
CA ASP A 72 -0.81 0.77 7.61
C ASP A 72 -0.04 2.00 7.11
N LEU A 73 0.37 1.99 5.84
CA LEU A 73 1.08 3.13 5.22
C LEU A 73 0.22 4.39 5.06
N ALA A 74 -1.12 4.24 5.06
CA ALA A 74 -2.06 5.34 4.93
C ALA A 74 -2.54 5.90 6.28
N ASP A 75 -1.97 5.46 7.40
CA ASP A 75 -2.41 5.79 8.76
C ASP A 75 -3.93 5.59 8.96
N ASP A 76 -4.50 4.53 8.38
CA ASP A 76 -5.94 4.26 8.46
C ASP A 76 -6.34 3.98 9.92
N PRO A 77 -7.17 4.82 10.56
CA PRO A 77 -7.53 4.67 11.98
C PRO A 77 -8.26 3.35 12.24
N VAL A 78 -8.98 2.80 11.25
CA VAL A 78 -9.69 1.53 11.39
C VAL A 78 -8.69 0.36 11.48
N ALA A 79 -7.59 0.43 10.74
CA ALA A 79 -6.53 -0.58 10.80
C ALA A 79 -5.71 -0.42 12.09
N LEU A 80 -5.30 0.80 12.41
CA LEU A 80 -4.42 1.11 13.55
C LEU A 80 -5.11 0.92 14.92
N GLN A 81 -6.41 1.15 15.00
CA GLN A 81 -7.20 0.99 16.24
C GLN A 81 -7.90 -0.38 16.32
N SER A 82 -7.60 -1.28 15.38
CA SER A 82 -8.20 -2.62 15.39
C SER A 82 -7.82 -3.38 16.67
N VAL A 83 -8.80 -4.02 17.28
CA VAL A 83 -8.58 -4.80 18.50
C VAL A 83 -7.89 -6.10 18.13
N VAL A 84 -6.72 -6.33 18.72
CA VAL A 84 -6.04 -7.62 18.66
C VAL A 84 -6.78 -8.59 19.59
N VAL A 85 -7.26 -9.71 19.04
CA VAL A 85 -7.92 -10.79 19.79
C VAL A 85 -7.04 -12.05 19.73
N PRO A 86 -6.12 -12.25 20.69
CA PRO A 86 -5.16 -13.36 20.66
C PRO A 86 -5.82 -14.75 20.62
N ASP A 87 -6.98 -14.89 21.26
CA ASP A 87 -7.71 -16.17 21.32
C ASP A 87 -8.19 -16.64 19.94
N ALA A 88 -8.37 -15.72 18.98
CA ALA A 88 -8.73 -16.04 17.61
C ALA A 88 -7.56 -16.68 16.81
N TRP A 89 -6.34 -16.65 17.35
CA TRP A 89 -5.15 -17.15 16.64
C TRP A 89 -4.87 -18.63 16.88
N GLY A 90 -5.50 -19.24 17.90
CA GLY A 90 -5.24 -20.62 18.31
C GLY A 90 -5.41 -21.63 17.17
N GLU A 91 -6.53 -21.56 16.45
CA GLU A 91 -6.79 -22.45 15.32
C GLU A 91 -5.80 -22.27 14.18
N SER A 92 -5.40 -21.03 13.89
CA SER A 92 -4.44 -20.71 12.82
C SER A 92 -3.03 -21.17 13.17
N LEU A 93 -2.61 -21.02 14.43
CA LEU A 93 -1.31 -21.50 14.93
C LEU A 93 -1.24 -23.03 14.91
N ILE A 94 -2.31 -23.71 15.33
CA ILE A 94 -2.39 -25.18 15.28
C ILE A 94 -2.38 -25.65 13.82
N ALA A 95 -3.17 -25.01 12.94
CA ALA A 95 -3.16 -25.33 11.52
C ALA A 95 -1.78 -25.15 10.90
N TRP A 96 -1.05 -24.09 11.26
CA TRP A 96 0.32 -23.87 10.80
C TRP A 96 1.30 -24.91 11.34
N LEU A 97 1.27 -25.21 12.64
CA LEU A 97 2.13 -26.21 13.28
C LEU A 97 1.92 -27.61 12.71
N LEU A 98 0.68 -27.96 12.37
CA LEU A 98 0.32 -29.25 11.79
C LEU A 98 0.44 -29.27 10.26
N SER A 99 0.49 -28.10 9.62
CA SER A 99 0.75 -28.03 8.19
C SER A 99 2.15 -28.58 7.93
N ARG A 100 2.27 -29.50 6.98
CA ARG A 100 3.56 -29.77 6.32
C ARG A 100 3.59 -28.82 5.13
N PRO A 101 4.27 -27.66 5.22
CA PRO A 101 4.31 -26.75 4.09
C PRO A 101 5.02 -27.49 2.96
N GLU A 102 4.36 -27.62 1.82
CA GLU A 102 5.05 -27.95 0.57
C GLU A 102 6.23 -26.98 0.48
N PRO A 103 7.47 -27.46 0.23
CA PRO A 103 8.60 -26.56 0.09
C PRO A 103 8.24 -25.52 -0.95
N LEU A 104 8.20 -24.25 -0.53
CA LEU A 104 7.94 -23.13 -1.42
C LEU A 104 8.85 -23.33 -2.63
N HIS A 105 8.26 -23.45 -3.82
CA HIS A 105 9.05 -23.58 -5.03
C HIS A 105 9.95 -22.34 -5.10
N ALA A 106 11.24 -22.56 -4.85
CA ALA A 106 12.24 -21.55 -5.05
C ALA A 106 12.08 -21.14 -6.51
N ARG A 107 11.66 -19.90 -6.73
CA ARG A 107 11.51 -19.38 -8.07
C ARG A 107 12.88 -19.51 -8.73
N GLU A 108 13.03 -20.45 -9.65
CA GLU A 108 14.33 -20.83 -10.25
C GLU A 108 15.04 -19.64 -10.90
N SER A 109 14.29 -18.58 -11.21
CA SER A 109 14.76 -17.33 -11.80
C SER A 109 14.85 -16.14 -10.84
N ALA A 110 14.61 -16.31 -9.53
CA ALA A 110 14.64 -15.19 -8.59
C ALA A 110 16.07 -14.91 -8.09
N LYS A 111 16.79 -14.07 -8.84
CA LYS A 111 17.57 -13.01 -8.17
C LYS A 111 16.65 -11.78 -8.08
N PRO A 112 16.59 -11.11 -6.91
CA PRO A 112 17.81 -10.57 -6.33
C PRO A 112 17.90 -10.80 -4.81
N PHE A 113 19.02 -11.34 -4.35
CA PHE A 113 19.46 -11.04 -3.01
C PHE A 113 19.67 -9.53 -2.94
N ILE A 114 18.81 -8.82 -2.22
CA ILE A 114 18.98 -7.39 -1.95
C ILE A 114 20.27 -7.27 -1.14
N GLY A 115 21.30 -6.74 -1.76
CA GLY A 115 22.61 -6.55 -1.16
C GLY A 115 22.68 -5.24 -0.40
N LYS A 116 23.75 -5.08 0.40
CA LYS A 116 24.08 -3.80 1.04
C LYS A 116 24.11 -2.64 0.02
N TRP A 117 24.60 -2.92 -1.18
CA TRP A 117 24.66 -1.95 -2.27
C TRP A 117 23.28 -1.45 -2.72
N ASP A 118 22.29 -2.35 -2.85
CA ASP A 118 20.94 -1.96 -3.26
C ASP A 118 20.28 -1.07 -2.21
N VAL A 119 20.47 -1.41 -0.92
CA VAL A 119 19.99 -0.61 0.21
C VAL A 119 20.65 0.76 0.23
N GLU A 120 21.96 0.82 -0.01
CA GLU A 120 22.73 2.06 -0.03
C GLU A 120 22.34 2.95 -1.21
N ALA A 121 22.11 2.38 -2.39
CA ALA A 121 21.63 3.09 -3.56
C ALA A 121 20.24 3.73 -3.35
N ILE A 122 19.30 2.98 -2.76
CA ILE A 122 17.96 3.50 -2.43
C ILE A 122 18.06 4.61 -1.38
N ARG A 123 18.88 4.43 -0.34
CA ARG A 123 19.09 5.45 0.70
C ARG A 123 19.68 6.72 0.12
N ALA A 124 20.74 6.62 -0.68
CA ALA A 124 21.39 7.76 -1.32
C ALA A 124 20.42 8.51 -2.25
N THR A 125 19.62 7.78 -3.03
CA THR A 125 18.62 8.36 -3.93
C THR A 125 17.54 9.12 -3.13
N THR A 126 17.03 8.51 -2.07
CA THR A 126 16.02 9.12 -1.19
C THR A 126 16.56 10.42 -0.57
N GLN A 127 17.81 10.40 -0.09
CA GLN A 127 18.45 11.54 0.54
C GLN A 127 18.71 12.68 -0.45
N LEU A 128 19.09 12.35 -1.68
CA LEU A 128 19.24 13.32 -2.76
C LEU A 128 17.91 14.03 -3.09
N PHE A 129 16.81 13.27 -3.21
CA PHE A 129 15.49 13.84 -3.46
C PHE A 129 15.00 14.71 -2.30
N ALA A 130 15.22 14.28 -1.06
CA ALA A 130 14.90 15.09 0.11
C ALA A 130 15.67 16.42 0.10
N ASN A 131 16.97 16.37 -0.18
CA ASN A 131 17.81 17.57 -0.28
C ASN A 131 17.36 18.52 -1.38
N MET A 132 16.99 18.01 -2.56
CA MET A 132 16.40 18.82 -3.62
C MET A 132 15.07 19.45 -3.20
N GLY A 133 14.23 18.69 -2.50
CA GLY A 133 12.99 19.18 -1.91
C GLY A 133 13.21 20.32 -0.91
N PHE A 134 14.26 20.26 -0.09
CA PHE A 134 14.61 21.36 0.82
C PHE A 134 15.18 22.58 0.11
N GLN A 135 16.02 22.38 -0.92
CA GLN A 135 16.67 23.47 -1.64
C GLN A 135 15.72 24.24 -2.57
N PHE A 136 14.79 23.53 -3.22
CA PHE A 136 13.93 24.12 -4.25
C PHE A 136 12.44 24.12 -3.88
N GLY A 137 12.03 23.41 -2.82
CA GLY A 137 10.64 23.31 -2.37
C GLY A 137 10.20 24.41 -1.39
N GLY A 138 11.11 25.30 -0.98
CA GLY A 138 10.80 26.51 -0.22
C GLY A 138 10.11 27.57 -1.08
N GLY A 139 8.86 27.30 -1.46
CA GLY A 139 8.01 28.29 -2.13
C GLY A 139 7.86 29.53 -1.26
N ARG A 140 8.38 30.67 -1.75
CA ARG A 140 8.14 32.01 -1.24
C ARG A 140 6.63 32.20 -1.03
N VAL A 141 6.22 32.34 0.22
CA VAL A 141 4.88 32.82 0.56
C VAL A 141 4.78 34.23 -0.03
N PRO A 142 3.81 34.54 -0.91
CA PRO A 142 3.55 35.93 -1.24
C PRO A 142 3.05 36.59 0.05
N ASP A 143 3.80 37.57 0.56
CA ASP A 143 3.31 38.52 1.56
C ASP A 143 2.03 39.15 0.99
N ALA A 144 0.89 38.84 1.60
CA ALA A 144 -0.36 39.51 1.32
C ALA A 144 -0.43 40.79 2.15
N VAL A 145 -0.25 41.93 1.47
CA VAL A 145 -0.67 43.27 1.91
C VAL A 145 -2.16 43.44 1.64
#